data_AF-A0AAV8YA63-F1
#
_entry.id   AF-A0AAV8YA63-F1
#
_cell.length_a   1.000
_cell.length_b   1.000
_cell.length_c   1.000
_cell.angle_alpha   90.00
_cell.angle_beta   90.00
_cell.angle_gamma   90.00
#
_symmetry.space_group_name_H-M   'P 1'
#
loop_
_entity.id
_entity.type
_entity.pdbx_description
1 polymer ?
#
loop_
_entity_poly.entity_id
_entity_poly.type
_entity_poly.pdbx_seq_one_letter_code
_entity_poly.pdbx_strand_id
1 'polypeptide(L)'
;MWLNIYQNICQILNIKKCEKSRDDWPFFEEDQEALTIKYENIRIISILGATNYITPYLIQEFLEIPNLGKSQGIIFRLYDNLGQNEQKYKIMEDVANFCNSLNSYGKRDIVDIVTFEKEAIDGCDLVIHIEDFRQRPEEDENLWLERCFARMNYLADLINSCMNRKLRIILNNHGPICFLATCLVEFCTTISPSNIIAITSSEGLSYINVVSEKTGVPVSRITAPAVWGFVGLNLFVDVRNIVFKADVYRPNQR
;
A
#
# COMPACT_ATOMS: atom_id res chain seq x y z
N MET A 1 -4.48 -8.45 -14.30
CA MET A 1 -3.48 -7.66 -13.53
C MET A 1 -4.07 -7.16 -12.21
N TRP A 2 -5.30 -6.64 -12.20
CA TRP A 2 -5.92 -5.94 -11.06
C TRP A 2 -6.62 -6.84 -10.00
N LEU A 3 -7.12 -8.01 -10.37
CA LEU A 3 -7.66 -9.03 -9.44
C LEU A 3 -6.67 -9.54 -8.37
N ASN A 4 -5.36 -9.31 -8.53
CA ASN A 4 -4.32 -9.82 -7.62
C ASN A 4 -3.78 -8.77 -6.64
N ILE A 5 -3.98 -7.47 -6.90
CA ILE A 5 -3.74 -6.42 -5.89
C ILE A 5 -4.72 -6.63 -4.73
N TYR A 6 -5.99 -6.93 -5.05
CA TYR A 6 -7.01 -7.36 -4.11
C TYR A 6 -6.58 -8.56 -3.26
N GLN A 7 -6.06 -9.63 -3.87
CA GLN A 7 -5.63 -10.83 -3.14
C GLN A 7 -4.43 -10.57 -2.21
N ASN A 8 -3.46 -9.76 -2.64
CA ASN A 8 -2.33 -9.38 -1.81
C ASN A 8 -2.76 -8.47 -0.65
N ILE A 9 -3.61 -7.47 -0.88
CA ILE A 9 -4.10 -6.55 0.16
C ILE A 9 -4.94 -7.30 1.22
N CYS A 10 -5.82 -8.22 0.82
CA CYS A 10 -6.63 -9.00 1.75
C CYS A 10 -5.77 -9.92 2.65
N GLN A 11 -4.70 -10.53 2.10
CA GLN A 11 -3.75 -11.32 2.89
C GLN A 11 -2.91 -10.42 3.81
N ILE A 12 -2.49 -9.26 3.31
CA ILE A 12 -1.69 -8.27 4.05
C ILE A 12 -2.46 -7.68 5.23
N LEU A 13 -3.77 -7.45 5.11
CA LEU A 13 -4.57 -6.75 6.12
C LEU A 13 -5.07 -7.62 7.27
N ASN A 14 -4.93 -8.95 7.21
CA ASN A 14 -5.18 -9.88 8.32
C ASN A 14 -6.52 -9.57 9.05
N ILE A 15 -7.59 -9.32 8.26
CA ILE A 15 -8.90 -8.90 8.76
C ILE A 15 -9.55 -10.09 9.47
N LYS A 16 -9.27 -10.24 10.77
CA LYS A 16 -10.05 -11.08 11.67
C LYS A 16 -11.12 -10.23 12.37
N LYS A 17 -12.33 -10.77 12.51
CA LYS A 17 -13.38 -10.24 13.38
C LYS A 17 -12.80 -10.03 14.79
N CYS A 18 -12.78 -8.80 15.29
CA CYS A 18 -12.55 -8.54 16.71
C CYS A 18 -13.91 -8.38 17.40
N GLU A 19 -14.26 -9.33 18.26
CA GLU A 19 -15.24 -9.14 19.33
C GLU A 19 -14.54 -8.39 20.47
N LYS A 20 -15.09 -7.24 20.88
CA LYS A 20 -14.57 -6.44 22.00
C LYS A 20 -14.99 -7.07 23.32
N SER A 21 -14.04 -7.41 24.19
CA SER A 21 -14.27 -7.51 25.63
C SER A 21 -14.05 -6.13 26.25
N ARG A 22 -15.03 -5.65 27.02
CA ARG A 22 -14.92 -4.49 27.92
C ARG A 22 -14.12 -4.90 29.16
N ASP A 23 -13.32 -3.99 29.69
CA ASP A 23 -13.30 -3.60 31.12
C ASP A 23 -12.23 -2.50 31.38
N ASP A 24 -12.74 -1.31 31.72
CA ASP A 24 -12.33 -0.23 32.64
C ASP A 24 -10.87 0.27 32.82
N TRP A 25 -10.65 1.60 32.65
CA TRP A 25 -10.59 2.60 33.76
C TRP A 25 -10.48 4.07 33.22
N PRO A 26 -11.15 5.08 33.82
CA PRO A 26 -11.16 6.46 33.31
C PRO A 26 -10.21 7.40 34.09
N PHE A 27 -9.35 8.14 33.39
CA PHE A 27 -8.84 9.45 33.82
C PHE A 27 -8.04 10.11 32.67
N PHE A 28 -8.34 11.38 32.38
CA PHE A 28 -7.81 12.28 31.33
C PHE A 28 -8.56 12.30 29.99
N GLU A 29 -9.81 12.77 30.03
CA GLU A 29 -10.70 13.00 28.88
C GLU A 29 -11.25 14.43 29.09
N GLU A 30 -11.40 15.29 28.09
CA GLU A 30 -12.56 15.21 27.19
C GLU A 30 -12.22 15.59 25.74
N ASP A 31 -11.17 16.39 25.49
CA ASP A 31 -10.90 16.92 24.13
C ASP A 31 -10.06 15.99 23.24
N GLN A 32 -9.03 15.34 23.79
CA GLN A 32 -8.20 14.40 23.01
C GLN A 32 -8.91 13.07 22.74
N GLU A 33 -9.80 12.68 23.65
CA GLU A 33 -10.51 11.42 23.52
C GLU A 33 -11.60 11.50 22.46
N ALA A 34 -12.31 12.63 22.35
CA ALA A 34 -13.29 12.84 21.29
C ALA A 34 -12.67 12.72 19.88
N LEU A 35 -11.45 13.23 19.69
CA LEU A 35 -10.69 13.08 18.44
C LEU A 35 -10.22 11.63 18.24
N THR A 36 -9.70 10.99 19.29
CA THR A 36 -9.18 9.61 19.24
C THR A 36 -10.30 8.60 18.95
N ILE A 37 -11.45 8.73 19.61
CA ILE A 37 -12.67 7.91 19.38
C ILE A 37 -13.26 8.15 17.98
N LYS A 38 -13.15 9.38 17.45
CA LYS A 38 -13.58 9.72 16.07
C LYS A 38 -12.71 9.03 15.01
N TYR A 39 -11.41 8.83 15.27
CA TYR A 39 -10.51 8.11 14.36
C TYR A 39 -10.43 6.60 14.61
N GLU A 40 -10.76 6.12 15.81
CA GLU A 40 -10.84 4.67 16.08
C GLU A 40 -11.80 3.96 15.12
N ASN A 41 -12.83 4.65 14.66
CA ASN A 41 -13.90 4.09 13.84
C ASN A 41 -13.74 4.37 12.34
N ILE A 42 -12.68 5.06 11.90
CA ILE A 42 -12.39 5.35 10.50
C ILE A 42 -11.05 4.74 10.13
N ARG A 43 -10.95 4.15 8.93
CA ARG A 43 -9.68 3.71 8.38
C ARG A 43 -8.99 4.87 7.69
N ILE A 44 -7.79 5.26 8.12
CA ILE A 44 -6.99 6.26 7.41
C ILE A 44 -5.95 5.54 6.56
N ILE A 45 -5.97 5.81 5.25
CA ILE A 45 -5.02 5.27 4.28
C ILE A 45 -4.29 6.45 3.65
N SER A 46 -2.96 6.47 3.70
CA SER A 46 -2.17 7.56 3.15
C SER A 46 -1.39 7.10 1.93
N ILE A 47 -1.46 7.85 0.84
CA ILE A 47 -0.76 7.56 -0.41
C ILE A 47 0.34 8.59 -0.58
N LEU A 48 1.59 8.13 -0.50
CA LEU A 48 2.80 8.94 -0.73
C LEU A 48 3.24 8.79 -2.18
N GLY A 49 3.47 9.91 -2.88
CA GLY A 49 3.66 9.93 -4.33
C GLY A 49 2.33 9.95 -5.08
N ALA A 50 1.31 10.60 -4.50
CA ALA A 50 -0.07 10.55 -4.97
C ALA A 50 -0.29 11.12 -6.38
N THR A 51 0.67 11.84 -6.98
CA THR A 51 0.59 12.27 -8.39
C THR A 51 0.79 11.15 -9.39
N ASN A 52 1.14 9.94 -8.92
CA ASN A 52 1.19 8.74 -9.75
C ASN A 52 -0.18 8.46 -10.39
N TYR A 53 -0.20 8.13 -11.68
CA TYR A 53 -1.42 7.87 -12.45
C TYR A 53 -2.24 6.67 -11.92
N ILE A 54 -1.64 5.80 -11.11
CA ILE A 54 -2.31 4.65 -10.49
C ILE A 54 -3.22 5.08 -9.33
N THR A 55 -2.97 6.23 -8.68
CA THR A 55 -3.69 6.71 -7.50
C THR A 55 -5.23 6.67 -7.63
N PRO A 56 -5.87 7.26 -8.67
CA PRO A 56 -7.33 7.24 -8.78
C PRO A 56 -7.90 5.81 -8.89
N TYR A 57 -7.26 4.94 -9.66
CA TYR A 57 -7.67 3.54 -9.79
C TYR A 57 -7.51 2.80 -8.47
N LEU A 58 -6.41 3.04 -7.76
CA LEU A 58 -6.13 2.42 -6.49
C LEU A 58 -7.21 2.78 -5.46
N ILE A 59 -7.61 4.05 -5.37
CA ILE A 59 -8.68 4.50 -4.47
C ILE A 59 -9.99 3.79 -4.79
N GLN A 60 -10.38 3.73 -6.07
CA GLN A 60 -11.61 3.03 -6.50
C GLN A 60 -11.59 1.56 -6.08
N GLU A 61 -10.49 0.84 -6.35
CA GLU A 61 -10.36 -0.56 -5.98
C GLU A 61 -10.41 -0.77 -4.46
N PHE A 62 -9.81 0.12 -3.66
CA PHE A 62 -9.90 0.03 -2.20
C PHE A 62 -11.33 0.22 -1.70
N LEU A 63 -12.12 1.10 -2.30
CA LEU A 63 -13.52 1.30 -1.94
C LEU A 63 -14.38 0.04 -2.19
N GLU A 64 -13.96 -0.80 -3.14
CA GLU A 64 -14.63 -2.08 -3.44
C GLU A 64 -14.23 -3.21 -2.49
N ILE A 65 -13.18 -3.05 -1.66
CA ILE A 65 -12.72 -4.10 -0.75
C ILE A 65 -13.68 -4.24 0.45
N PRO A 66 -14.38 -5.37 0.60
CA PRO A 66 -15.27 -5.58 1.72
C PRO A 66 -14.49 -5.63 3.03
N ASN A 67 -14.99 -4.93 4.06
CA ASN A 67 -14.42 -4.86 5.40
C ASN A 67 -13.05 -4.16 5.52
N LEU A 68 -12.60 -3.47 4.48
CA LEU A 68 -11.41 -2.62 4.58
C LEU A 68 -11.66 -1.42 5.51
N GLY A 69 -12.83 -0.78 5.30
CA GLY A 69 -13.31 0.30 6.13
C GLY A 69 -13.63 -0.15 7.55
N LYS A 70 -13.45 0.76 8.50
CA LYS A 70 -13.97 0.60 9.85
C LYS A 70 -15.46 1.00 9.86
N SER A 71 -16.10 1.00 11.03
CA SER A 71 -17.55 1.26 11.17
C SER A 71 -18.03 2.60 10.57
N GLN A 72 -17.16 3.60 10.47
CA GLN A 72 -17.44 4.92 9.90
C GLN A 72 -16.76 5.16 8.53
N GLY A 73 -16.21 4.12 7.90
CA GLY A 73 -15.67 4.20 6.53
C GLY A 73 -14.15 4.34 6.43
N ILE A 74 -13.71 4.97 5.35
CA ILE A 74 -12.30 5.14 4.93
C ILE A 74 -12.06 6.60 4.56
N ILE A 75 -10.87 7.11 4.90
CA ILE A 75 -10.32 8.37 4.40
C ILE A 75 -8.98 8.10 3.75
N PHE A 76 -8.79 8.63 2.55
CA PHE A 76 -7.53 8.66 1.85
C PHE A 76 -6.85 10.03 2.06
N ARG A 77 -5.57 10.03 2.45
CA ARG A 77 -4.74 11.23 2.47
C ARG A 77 -3.75 11.17 1.33
N LEU A 78 -3.79 12.16 0.44
CA LEU A 78 -2.89 12.26 -0.70
C LEU A 78 -1.74 13.19 -0.35
N TYR A 79 -0.53 12.68 -0.50
CA TYR A 79 0.69 13.46 -0.34
C TYR A 79 1.62 13.23 -1.53
N ASP A 80 2.23 14.31 -1.97
CA ASP A 80 3.36 14.28 -2.89
C ASP A 80 4.31 15.43 -2.54
N ASN A 81 5.60 15.27 -2.83
CA ASN A 81 6.53 16.37 -2.69
C ASN A 81 6.27 17.38 -3.83
N LEU A 82 5.56 18.44 -3.47
CA LEU A 82 5.15 19.51 -4.38
C LEU A 82 6.34 20.31 -4.90
N GLY A 83 7.39 20.52 -4.09
CA GLY A 83 8.44 21.49 -4.42
C GLY A 83 7.84 22.83 -4.85
N GLN A 84 8.18 23.30 -6.05
CA GLN A 84 7.57 24.48 -6.70
C GLN A 84 6.57 24.12 -7.83
N ASN A 85 6.08 22.88 -7.85
CA ASN A 85 5.28 22.36 -8.96
C ASN A 85 3.77 22.41 -8.66
N GLU A 86 3.12 23.51 -9.03
CA GLU A 86 1.66 23.68 -8.91
C GLU A 86 0.87 22.62 -9.68
N GLN A 87 1.42 22.07 -10.76
CA GLN A 87 0.75 21.03 -11.55
C GLN A 87 0.52 19.76 -10.73
N LYS A 88 1.44 19.41 -9.83
CA LYS A 88 1.28 18.25 -8.94
C LYS A 88 0.08 18.42 -8.01
N TYR A 89 -0.07 19.61 -7.44
CA TYR A 89 -1.22 19.90 -6.58
C TYR A 89 -2.53 19.78 -7.36
N LYS A 90 -2.58 20.35 -8.58
CA LYS A 90 -3.76 20.27 -9.45
C LYS A 90 -4.15 18.82 -9.78
N ILE A 91 -3.17 17.96 -10.07
CA ILE A 91 -3.44 16.53 -10.31
C ILE A 91 -4.10 15.88 -9.09
N MET A 92 -3.59 16.14 -7.88
CA MET A 92 -4.19 15.60 -6.66
C MET A 92 -5.58 16.19 -6.39
N GLU A 93 -5.79 17.48 -6.68
CA GLU A 93 -7.08 18.16 -6.59
C GLU A 93 -8.11 17.54 -7.53
N ASP A 94 -7.74 17.27 -8.79
CA ASP A 94 -8.59 16.59 -9.75
C ASP A 94 -8.99 15.19 -9.26
N VAL A 95 -8.05 14.43 -8.69
CA VAL A 95 -8.31 13.10 -8.10
C VAL A 95 -9.24 13.21 -6.90
N ALA A 96 -9.00 14.15 -5.98
CA ALA A 96 -9.82 14.35 -4.79
C ALA A 96 -11.25 14.77 -5.16
N ASN A 97 -11.40 15.75 -6.05
CA ASN A 97 -12.69 16.21 -6.53
C ASN A 97 -13.49 15.08 -7.20
N PHE A 98 -12.84 14.29 -8.06
CA PHE A 98 -13.47 13.15 -8.69
C PHE A 98 -13.94 12.11 -7.66
N CYS A 99 -13.07 11.68 -6.74
CA CYS A 99 -13.41 10.66 -5.75
C CYS A 99 -14.48 11.14 -4.76
N ASN A 100 -14.40 12.39 -4.30
CA ASN A 100 -15.37 12.97 -3.37
C ASN A 100 -16.75 13.17 -4.02
N SER A 101 -16.80 13.46 -5.33
CA SER A 101 -18.07 13.56 -6.06
C SER A 101 -18.91 12.28 -6.05
N LEU A 102 -18.27 11.12 -5.86
CA LEU A 102 -18.95 9.82 -5.81
C LEU A 102 -19.77 9.62 -4.53
N ASN A 103 -19.55 10.43 -3.48
CA ASN A 103 -20.29 10.40 -2.21
C ASN A 103 -20.43 8.99 -1.58
N SER A 104 -19.39 8.15 -1.71
CA SER A 104 -19.45 6.72 -1.34
C SER A 104 -19.78 6.47 0.14
N TYR A 105 -19.49 7.41 1.03
CA TYR A 105 -19.81 7.34 2.46
C TYR A 105 -20.75 8.47 2.93
N GLY A 106 -21.63 8.94 2.05
CA GLY A 106 -22.56 10.05 2.34
C GLY A 106 -21.94 11.41 2.05
N LYS A 107 -22.21 12.42 2.90
CA LYS A 107 -21.79 13.82 2.67
C LYS A 107 -20.34 14.13 3.06
N ARG A 108 -19.57 13.15 3.48
CA ARG A 108 -18.19 13.36 3.94
C ARG A 108 -17.24 13.07 2.79
N ASP A 109 -16.31 13.98 2.59
CA ASP A 109 -15.18 13.78 1.70
C ASP A 109 -14.35 12.57 2.15
N ILE A 110 -13.98 11.75 1.18
CA ILE A 110 -13.25 10.50 1.36
C ILE A 110 -11.78 10.66 0.99
N VAL A 111 -11.41 11.74 0.31
CA VAL A 111 -10.05 12.07 -0.08
C VAL A 111 -9.71 13.47 0.42
N ASP A 112 -8.64 13.55 1.22
CA ASP A 112 -8.03 14.78 1.71
C ASP A 112 -6.64 14.94 1.08
N ILE A 113 -6.26 16.17 0.70
CA ILE A 113 -4.90 16.49 0.27
C ILE A 113 -4.16 17.08 1.46
N VAL A 114 -3.02 16.51 1.80
CA VAL A 114 -2.20 16.98 2.93
C VAL A 114 -0.93 17.66 2.43
N THR A 115 -0.51 18.70 3.15
CA THR A 115 0.63 19.53 2.71
C THR A 115 1.95 18.98 3.19
N PHE A 116 1.97 18.32 4.35
CA PHE A 116 3.18 17.82 4.98
C PHE A 116 3.18 16.30 5.05
N GLU A 117 4.33 15.68 4.79
CA GLU A 117 4.45 14.22 4.86
C GLU A 117 4.15 13.68 6.26
N LYS A 118 4.55 14.44 7.30
CA LYS A 118 4.22 14.10 8.69
C LYS A 118 2.71 14.01 8.93
N GLU A 119 1.93 14.90 8.32
CA GLU A 119 0.46 14.89 8.40
C GLU A 119 -0.14 13.69 7.66
N ALA A 120 0.49 13.28 6.55
CA ALA A 120 0.12 12.07 5.84
C ALA A 120 0.30 10.83 6.73
N ILE A 121 1.41 10.72 7.45
CA ILE A 121 1.75 9.50 8.21
C ILE A 121 1.08 9.49 9.59
N ASP A 122 0.93 10.65 10.24
CA ASP A 122 0.45 10.69 11.62
C ASP A 122 -1.03 10.27 11.77
N GLY A 123 -1.28 9.34 12.69
CA GLY A 123 -2.59 8.71 12.88
C GLY A 123 -3.06 7.82 11.72
N CYS A 124 -2.21 7.54 10.72
CA CYS A 124 -2.57 6.68 9.60
C CYS A 124 -2.59 5.20 10.01
N ASP A 125 -3.50 4.40 9.44
CA ASP A 125 -3.54 2.93 9.62
C ASP A 125 -2.70 2.18 8.58
N LEU A 126 -2.63 2.71 7.35
CA LEU A 126 -1.95 2.12 6.20
C LEU A 126 -1.30 3.19 5.33
N VAL A 127 0.03 3.14 5.18
CA VAL A 127 0.77 3.93 4.21
C VAL A 127 1.01 3.11 2.95
N ILE A 128 0.72 3.70 1.79
CA ILE A 128 1.04 3.17 0.47
C ILE A 128 2.03 4.11 -0.17
N HIS A 129 3.23 3.61 -0.42
CA HIS A 129 4.33 4.39 -0.93
C HIS A 129 4.56 4.04 -2.40
N ILE A 130 4.25 4.99 -3.29
CA ILE A 130 4.28 4.85 -4.75
C ILE A 130 5.10 5.94 -5.45
N GLU A 131 5.94 6.66 -4.69
CA GLU A 131 6.97 7.56 -5.21
C GLU A 131 7.90 6.86 -6.23
N ASP A 132 8.48 7.64 -7.14
CA ASP A 132 9.38 7.15 -8.19
C ASP A 132 10.84 7.13 -7.70
N PHE A 133 11.42 5.94 -7.62
CA PHE A 133 12.82 5.70 -7.27
C PHE A 133 13.61 5.12 -8.45
N ARG A 134 13.21 5.36 -9.70
CA ARG A 134 14.07 5.02 -10.84
C ARG A 134 15.39 5.80 -10.75
N GLN A 135 16.45 5.14 -11.22
CA GLN A 135 17.75 5.80 -11.40
C GLN A 135 17.59 6.89 -12.45
N ARG A 136 18.10 8.08 -12.14
CA ARG A 136 18.07 9.20 -13.09
C ARG A 136 19.25 9.10 -14.06
N PRO A 137 19.13 9.63 -15.29
CA PRO A 137 20.21 9.55 -16.29
C PRO A 137 21.56 10.11 -15.82
N GLU A 138 21.53 11.09 -14.92
CA GLU A 138 22.71 11.74 -14.35
C GLU A 138 23.31 11.04 -13.12
N GLU A 139 22.63 10.02 -12.58
CA GLU A 139 23.06 9.30 -11.38
C GLU A 139 23.82 8.03 -11.76
N ASP A 140 24.95 7.78 -11.09
CA ASP A 140 25.51 6.43 -11.04
C ASP A 140 24.78 5.57 -10.00
N GLU A 141 25.11 4.27 -9.94
CA GLU A 141 24.44 3.33 -9.02
C GLU A 141 24.62 3.72 -7.55
N ASN A 142 25.78 4.27 -7.16
CA ASN A 142 26.04 4.66 -5.78
C ASN A 142 25.22 5.88 -5.39
N LEU A 143 25.21 6.93 -6.22
CA LEU A 143 24.42 8.14 -5.99
C LEU A 143 22.92 7.82 -5.95
N TRP A 144 22.47 6.90 -6.80
CA TRP A 144 21.09 6.43 -6.79
C TRP A 144 20.73 5.72 -5.48
N LEU A 145 21.54 4.77 -5.04
CA LEU A 145 21.32 4.03 -3.79
C LEU A 145 21.45 4.94 -2.56
N GLU A 146 22.37 5.90 -2.55
CA GLU A 146 22.48 6.92 -1.50
C GLU A 146 21.22 7.79 -1.39
N ARG A 147 20.66 8.23 -2.53
CA ARG A 147 19.38 8.96 -2.56
C ARG A 147 18.23 8.11 -2.01
N CYS A 148 18.15 6.85 -2.42
CA CYS A 148 17.17 5.89 -1.92
C CYS A 148 17.30 5.70 -0.41
N PHE A 149 18.53 5.50 0.08
CA PHE A 149 18.86 5.33 1.49
C PHE A 149 18.43 6.56 2.31
N ALA A 150 18.84 7.76 1.89
CA ALA A 150 18.53 9.00 2.59
C ALA A 150 17.02 9.23 2.69
N ARG A 151 16.28 8.95 1.61
CA ARG A 151 14.82 9.09 1.58
C ARG A 151 14.12 8.10 2.52
N MET A 152 14.57 6.84 2.57
CA MET A 152 14.01 5.82 3.47
C MET A 152 14.37 6.05 4.93
N ASN A 153 15.57 6.55 5.22
CA ASN A 153 15.95 6.94 6.58
C ASN A 153 15.08 8.09 7.10
N TYR A 154 14.88 9.13 6.30
CA TYR A 154 13.97 10.23 6.65
C TYR A 154 12.52 9.75 6.85
N LEU A 155 12.02 8.85 5.99
CA LEU A 155 10.69 8.25 6.16
C LEU A 155 10.60 7.45 7.46
N ALA A 156 11.65 6.68 7.80
CA ALA A 156 11.72 5.92 9.05
C ALA A 156 11.65 6.85 10.28
N ASP A 157 12.36 7.99 10.26
CA ASP A 157 12.30 8.98 11.33
C ASP A 157 10.88 9.52 11.53
N LEU A 158 10.18 9.84 10.43
CA LEU A 158 8.78 10.27 10.50
C LEU A 158 7.90 9.19 11.14
N ILE A 159 8.00 7.94 10.69
CA ILE A 159 7.22 6.83 11.23
C ILE A 159 7.54 6.58 12.71
N ASN A 160 8.81 6.65 13.09
CA ASN A 160 9.24 6.48 14.47
C ASN A 160 8.62 7.53 15.40
N SER A 161 8.40 8.73 14.89
CA SER A 161 7.72 9.82 15.61
C SER A 161 6.20 9.65 15.72
N CYS A 162 5.57 8.78 14.91
CA CYS A 162 4.12 8.60 14.90
C CYS A 162 3.62 7.75 16.08
N MET A 163 2.38 8.02 16.53
CA MET A 163 1.81 7.29 17.67
C MET A 163 1.33 5.88 17.30
N ASN A 164 0.93 5.63 16.05
CA ASN A 164 0.34 4.35 15.65
C ASN A 164 1.39 3.25 15.42
N ARG A 165 1.67 2.44 16.45
CA ARG A 165 2.59 1.30 16.36
C ARG A 165 2.06 0.10 15.54
N LYS A 166 0.77 0.14 15.17
CA LYS A 166 0.12 -0.88 14.30
C LYS A 166 0.07 -0.44 12.84
N LEU A 167 0.68 0.69 12.49
CA LEU A 167 0.80 1.17 11.12
C LEU A 167 1.36 0.06 10.22
N ARG A 168 0.73 -0.10 9.05
CA ARG A 168 1.22 -0.96 7.97
C ARG A 168 1.72 -0.12 6.82
N ILE A 169 2.75 -0.60 6.14
CA ILE A 169 3.41 0.10 5.05
C ILE A 169 3.50 -0.85 3.87
N ILE A 170 2.97 -0.41 2.75
CA ILE A 170 3.07 -1.08 1.46
C ILE A 170 3.98 -0.25 0.57
N LEU A 171 5.11 -0.81 0.20
CA LEU A 171 5.99 -0.27 -0.83
C LEU A 171 5.54 -0.85 -2.17
N ASN A 172 5.23 0.04 -3.11
CA ASN A 172 4.88 -0.31 -4.49
C ASN A 172 5.51 0.72 -5.44
N ASN A 173 6.82 0.88 -5.30
CA ASN A 173 7.62 1.88 -6.01
C ASN A 173 8.27 1.27 -7.26
N HIS A 174 8.48 2.10 -8.28
CA HIS A 174 9.48 1.81 -9.30
C HIS A 174 10.88 2.11 -8.74
N GLY A 175 11.84 1.20 -8.89
CA GLY A 175 13.19 1.34 -8.34
C GLY A 175 13.66 0.09 -7.59
N PRO A 176 14.62 0.22 -6.66
CA PRO A 176 15.20 -0.92 -5.97
C PRO A 176 14.34 -1.28 -4.75
N ILE A 177 13.12 -1.77 -4.97
CA ILE A 177 12.09 -1.91 -3.94
C ILE A 177 12.53 -2.76 -2.74
N CYS A 178 13.29 -3.82 -2.98
CA CYS A 178 13.85 -4.65 -1.91
C CYS A 178 14.90 -3.90 -1.08
N PHE A 179 15.68 -3.01 -1.70
CA PHE A 179 16.62 -2.14 -1.01
C PHE A 179 15.88 -1.14 -0.13
N LEU A 180 14.86 -0.48 -0.68
CA LEU A 180 14.02 0.47 0.05
C LEU A 180 13.37 -0.19 1.28
N ALA A 181 12.82 -1.39 1.11
CA ALA A 181 12.23 -2.17 2.20
C ALA A 181 13.26 -2.52 3.27
N THR A 182 14.46 -2.92 2.86
CA THR A 182 15.55 -3.27 3.79
C THR A 182 15.99 -2.05 4.60
N CYS A 183 16.20 -0.90 3.96
CA CYS A 183 16.51 0.34 4.67
C CYS A 183 15.40 0.70 5.67
N LEU A 184 14.14 0.62 5.24
CA LEU A 184 13.03 0.98 6.11
C LEU A 184 12.89 0.04 7.31
N VAL A 185 13.09 -1.27 7.12
CA VAL A 185 13.10 -2.26 8.21
C VAL A 185 14.24 -2.01 9.21
N GLU A 186 15.42 -1.61 8.73
CA GLU A 186 16.57 -1.34 9.58
C GLU A 186 16.36 -0.09 10.46
N PHE A 187 15.83 0.99 9.89
CA PHE A 187 15.71 2.27 10.60
C PHE A 187 14.37 2.46 11.32
N CYS A 188 13.33 1.74 10.94
CA CYS A 188 12.02 1.86 11.57
C CYS A 188 11.92 0.96 12.80
N THR A 189 12.25 1.53 13.97
CA THR A 189 12.35 0.78 15.23
C THR A 189 11.03 0.65 15.98
N THR A 190 9.96 1.28 15.50
CA THR A 190 8.73 1.44 16.30
C THR A 190 7.55 0.61 15.84
N ILE A 191 7.56 0.11 14.61
CA ILE A 191 6.57 -0.84 14.09
C ILE A 191 7.22 -2.20 13.86
N SER A 192 6.42 -3.26 13.82
CA SER A 192 6.93 -4.59 13.48
C SER A 192 7.49 -4.61 12.05
N PRO A 193 8.66 -5.22 11.78
CA PRO A 193 9.14 -5.46 10.42
C PRO A 193 8.12 -6.18 9.54
N SER A 194 7.28 -7.04 10.13
CA SER A 194 6.19 -7.74 9.41
C SER A 194 5.11 -6.81 8.87
N ASN A 195 5.06 -5.56 9.32
CA ASN A 195 4.12 -4.54 8.85
C ASN A 195 4.67 -3.77 7.64
N ILE A 196 5.93 -3.98 7.25
CA ILE A 196 6.56 -3.37 6.08
C ILE A 196 6.58 -4.40 4.96
N ILE A 197 5.92 -4.10 3.86
CA ILE A 197 5.67 -5.07 2.78
C ILE A 197 6.04 -4.46 1.45
N ALA A 198 6.93 -5.12 0.72
CA ALA A 198 7.28 -4.76 -0.65
C ALA A 198 6.49 -5.61 -1.64
N ILE A 199 5.76 -4.95 -2.56
CA ILE A 199 5.02 -5.65 -3.62
C ILE A 199 5.97 -5.91 -4.79
N THR A 200 6.26 -7.18 -5.02
CA THR A 200 7.08 -7.66 -6.15
C THR A 200 6.28 -8.48 -7.16
N SER A 201 4.99 -8.69 -6.89
CA SER A 201 4.14 -9.57 -7.70
C SER A 201 3.99 -9.12 -9.16
N SER A 202 4.15 -7.83 -9.46
CA SER A 202 4.12 -7.29 -10.82
C SER A 202 5.14 -7.97 -11.74
N GLU A 203 6.33 -8.27 -11.21
CA GLU A 203 7.41 -8.94 -11.96
C GLU A 203 6.97 -10.33 -12.40
N GLY A 204 6.37 -11.10 -11.49
CA GLY A 204 5.86 -12.44 -11.81
C GLY A 204 4.66 -12.42 -12.76
N LEU A 205 3.75 -11.45 -12.59
CA LEU A 205 2.53 -11.35 -13.41
C LEU A 205 2.83 -11.15 -14.89
N SER A 206 3.96 -10.50 -15.24
CA SER A 206 4.37 -10.27 -16.63
C SER A 206 4.56 -11.58 -17.43
N TYR A 207 4.86 -12.69 -16.75
CA TYR A 207 5.12 -13.99 -17.38
C TYR A 207 3.86 -14.84 -17.58
N ILE A 208 2.73 -14.51 -16.96
CA ILE A 208 1.53 -15.36 -17.01
C ILE A 208 1.01 -15.52 -18.46
N ASN A 209 1.01 -14.45 -19.24
CA ASN A 209 0.55 -14.51 -20.63
C ASN A 209 1.44 -15.43 -21.48
N VAL A 210 2.76 -15.30 -21.35
CA VAL A 210 3.74 -16.14 -22.06
C VAL A 210 3.57 -17.62 -21.68
N VAL A 211 3.33 -17.90 -20.40
CA VAL A 211 3.08 -19.27 -19.92
C VAL A 211 1.76 -19.80 -20.48
N SER A 212 0.72 -18.98 -20.49
CA SER A 212 -0.59 -19.32 -21.05
C SER A 212 -0.49 -19.70 -22.54
N GLU A 213 0.20 -18.90 -23.34
CA GLU A 213 0.43 -19.15 -24.75
C GLU A 213 1.22 -20.45 -24.99
N LYS A 214 2.26 -20.70 -24.19
CA LYS A 214 3.10 -21.90 -24.37
C LYS A 214 2.45 -23.20 -23.90
N THR A 215 1.58 -23.13 -22.89
CA THR A 215 0.98 -24.33 -22.27
C THR A 215 -0.46 -24.58 -22.73
N GLY A 216 -1.11 -23.60 -23.35
CA GLY A 216 -2.54 -23.63 -23.65
C GLY A 216 -3.44 -23.50 -22.41
N VAL A 217 -2.87 -23.34 -21.21
CA VAL A 217 -3.64 -23.17 -19.98
C VAL A 217 -4.16 -21.73 -19.90
N PRO A 218 -5.46 -21.48 -19.67
CA PRO A 218 -5.98 -20.13 -19.55
C PRO A 218 -5.32 -19.36 -18.40
N VAL A 219 -5.03 -18.06 -18.61
CA VAL A 219 -4.48 -17.13 -17.61
C VAL A 219 -5.20 -17.22 -16.25
N SER A 220 -6.53 -17.37 -16.25
CA SER A 220 -7.35 -17.48 -15.02
C SER A 220 -7.02 -18.70 -14.15
N ARG A 221 -6.38 -19.72 -14.74
CA ARG A 221 -5.95 -20.96 -14.07
C ARG A 221 -4.46 -20.96 -13.70
N ILE A 222 -3.74 -19.88 -13.98
CA ILE A 222 -2.30 -19.76 -13.71
C ILE A 222 -2.10 -18.89 -12.47
N THR A 223 -1.37 -19.37 -11.47
CA THR A 223 -0.93 -18.52 -10.35
C THR A 223 0.28 -17.68 -10.76
N ALA A 224 0.45 -16.51 -10.15
CA ALA A 224 1.66 -15.72 -10.36
C ALA A 224 2.91 -16.55 -9.97
N PRO A 225 3.95 -16.61 -10.83
CA PRO A 225 5.20 -17.27 -10.47
C PRO A 225 5.85 -16.58 -9.28
N ALA A 226 6.56 -17.38 -8.48
CA ALA A 226 7.40 -16.85 -7.42
C ALA A 226 8.53 -16.00 -8.02
N VAL A 227 8.83 -14.89 -7.36
CA VAL A 227 9.95 -14.00 -7.72
C VAL A 227 10.97 -14.08 -6.60
N TRP A 228 12.20 -14.43 -6.97
CA TRP A 228 13.33 -14.59 -6.06
C TRP A 228 14.36 -13.49 -6.30
N GLY A 229 15.15 -13.20 -5.26
CA GLY A 229 16.23 -12.22 -5.32
C GLY A 229 15.79 -10.81 -4.89
N PHE A 230 16.54 -9.82 -5.38
CA PHE A 230 16.42 -8.42 -5.03
C PHE A 230 15.77 -7.64 -6.18
N VAL A 231 14.46 -7.44 -6.10
CA VAL A 231 13.70 -6.75 -7.15
C VAL A 231 14.18 -5.31 -7.30
N GLY A 232 14.49 -4.97 -8.55
CA GLY A 232 15.12 -3.70 -8.96
C GLY A 232 16.65 -3.73 -9.05
N LEU A 233 17.31 -4.84 -8.68
CA LEU A 233 18.74 -5.07 -8.91
C LEU A 233 18.98 -6.41 -9.62
N ASN A 234 18.72 -7.52 -8.93
CA ASN A 234 18.95 -8.89 -9.41
C ASN A 234 17.75 -9.77 -9.03
N LEU A 235 16.86 -10.04 -9.98
CA LEU A 235 15.68 -10.87 -9.75
C LEU A 235 15.65 -12.10 -10.65
N PHE A 236 15.00 -13.15 -10.16
CA PHE A 236 14.75 -14.38 -10.89
C PHE A 236 13.27 -14.76 -10.76
N VAL A 237 12.57 -14.84 -11.89
CA VAL A 237 11.17 -15.30 -11.91
C VAL A 237 11.14 -16.82 -12.13
N ASP A 238 10.64 -17.55 -11.14
CA ASP A 238 10.56 -19.00 -11.18
C ASP A 238 9.30 -19.45 -11.93
N VAL A 239 9.41 -19.42 -13.26
CA VAL A 239 8.38 -19.90 -14.17
C VAL A 239 8.22 -21.43 -14.10
N ARG A 240 9.25 -22.15 -13.63
CA ARG A 240 9.26 -23.63 -13.62
C ARG A 240 8.32 -24.19 -12.56
N ASN A 241 8.17 -23.51 -11.43
CA ASN A 241 7.34 -23.95 -10.31
C ASN A 241 5.97 -23.23 -10.26
N ILE A 242 5.46 -22.77 -11.41
CA ILE A 242 4.11 -22.22 -11.50
C ILE A 242 3.07 -23.30 -11.18
N VAL A 243 2.09 -22.95 -10.35
CA VAL A 243 0.98 -23.83 -10.00
C VAL A 243 -0.20 -23.55 -10.93
N PHE A 244 -0.75 -24.62 -11.51
CA PHE A 244 -1.98 -24.56 -12.30
C PHE A 244 -3.17 -24.97 -11.44
N LYS A 245 -4.24 -24.15 -11.48
CA LYS A 245 -5.54 -24.52 -10.93
C LYS A 245 -6.19 -25.54 -11.85
N ALA A 246 -6.50 -26.71 -11.29
CA ALA A 246 -7.22 -27.77 -11.97
C ALA A 246 -8.50 -28.12 -11.21
N ASP A 247 -9.56 -28.38 -11.94
CA ASP A 247 -10.79 -28.91 -11.37
C ASP A 247 -10.53 -30.36 -10.94
N VAL A 248 -10.67 -30.64 -9.65
CA VAL A 248 -10.53 -32.00 -9.14
C VAL A 248 -11.88 -32.70 -9.29
N TYR A 249 -11.96 -33.66 -10.21
CA TYR A 249 -13.12 -34.53 -10.30
C TYR A 249 -13.16 -35.44 -9.05
N ARG A 250 -14.18 -35.26 -8.21
CA ARG A 250 -14.38 -36.05 -6.98
C ARG A 250 -15.62 -36.94 -7.13
N PRO A 251 -15.50 -38.11 -7.79
CA PRO A 251 -16.66 -38.94 -8.15
C PRO A 251 -17.46 -39.49 -6.96
N ASN A 252 -16.90 -39.47 -5.74
CA ASN A 252 -17.49 -40.13 -4.58
C ASN A 252 -17.81 -39.18 -3.41
N GLN A 253 -17.79 -37.86 -3.61
CA GLN A 253 -18.34 -36.92 -2.60
C GLN A 253 -19.80 -36.65 -2.93
N ARG A 254 -20.70 -37.39 -2.25
CA ARG A 254 -22.13 -37.08 -2.11
C ARG A 254 -22.34 -36.18 -0.90
#